data_AF-A0A0F9HHR5-F1
#
_entry.id   AF-A0A0F9HHR5-F1
#
_cell.length_a   1.000
_cell.length_b   1.000
_cell.length_c   1.000
_cell.angle_alpha   90.00
_cell.angle_beta   90.00
_cell.angle_gamma   90.00
#
_symmetry.space_group_name_H-M   'P 1'
#
loop_
_entity.id
_entity.type
_entity.pdbx_description
1 polymer ?
#
loop_
_entity_poly.entity_id
_entity_poly.type
_entity_poly.pdbx_seq_one_letter_code
_entity_poly.pdbx_strand_id
1 'polypeptide(L)'
;MPLDTIGSIAVHIDLTFGLTGNVSGTMVDTVDMNRISVQNFTGASIGSNAISEEFQNVITQFSKADAIDAVNAQKGGEKTKLAELSIDDSGDQVSAKQWRDAGNSSLKALGRTYGVARSIGAR
;
A
#
# COMPACT_ATOMS: atom_id res chain seq x y z
N MET A 1 4.07 -14.06 9.93
CA MET A 1 2.64 -13.75 10.16
C MET A 1 1.99 -13.66 8.80
N PRO A 2 0.86 -14.36 8.55
CA PRO A 2 0.14 -14.19 7.29
C PRO A 2 -0.36 -12.75 7.17
N LEU A 3 -0.31 -12.19 5.94
CA LEU A 3 -0.77 -10.83 5.62
C LEU A 3 -2.17 -10.87 4.99
N ASP A 4 -3.03 -11.73 5.52
CA ASP A 4 -4.33 -12.10 4.96
C ASP A 4 -5.49 -11.23 5.49
N THR A 5 -5.20 -10.26 6.36
CA THR A 5 -6.19 -9.31 6.87
C THR A 5 -5.66 -7.88 6.83
N ILE A 6 -6.57 -6.91 6.78
CA ILE A 6 -6.23 -5.49 6.89
C ILE A 6 -5.39 -5.22 8.15
N GLY A 7 -5.79 -5.80 9.28
CA GLY A 7 -5.07 -5.66 10.55
C GLY A 7 -3.65 -6.23 10.49
N SER A 8 -3.48 -7.42 9.91
CA SER A 8 -2.15 -8.04 9.79
C SER A 8 -1.19 -7.25 8.89
N ILE A 9 -1.70 -6.67 7.80
CA ILE A 9 -0.94 -5.79 6.90
C ILE A 9 -0.59 -4.49 7.64
N ALA A 10 -1.56 -3.88 8.33
CA ALA A 10 -1.34 -2.65 9.09
C ALA A 10 -0.25 -2.83 10.17
N VAL A 11 -0.34 -3.89 10.97
CA VAL A 11 0.66 -4.23 11.99
C VAL A 11 2.02 -4.52 11.36
N HIS A 12 2.06 -5.24 10.22
CA HIS A 12 3.31 -5.49 9.51
C HIS A 12 3.99 -4.19 9.06
N ILE A 13 3.24 -3.24 8.52
CA ILE A 13 3.76 -1.94 8.07
C ILE A 13 4.22 -1.11 9.27
N ASP A 14 3.43 -1.06 10.33
CA ASP A 14 3.75 -0.36 11.58
C ASP A 14 5.07 -0.83 12.18
N LEU A 15 5.26 -2.16 12.30
CA LEU A 15 6.50 -2.76 12.77
C LEU A 15 7.68 -2.56 11.82
N THR A 16 7.43 -2.51 10.51
CA THR A 16 8.49 -2.33 9.49
C THR A 16 9.08 -0.93 9.53
N PHE A 17 8.26 0.10 9.75
CA PHE A 17 8.71 1.50 9.70
C PHE A 17 8.79 2.17 11.07
N GLY A 18 8.33 1.52 12.15
CA GLY A 18 8.28 2.12 13.47
C GLY A 18 7.44 3.39 13.48
N LEU A 19 6.21 3.31 12.95
CA LEU A 19 5.37 4.49 12.77
C LEU A 19 5.01 5.13 14.12
N THR A 20 5.01 6.46 14.18
CA THR A 20 4.72 7.19 15.41
C THR A 20 3.25 7.58 15.51
N GLY A 21 2.67 7.42 16.70
CA GLY A 21 1.41 8.05 17.12
C GLY A 21 0.28 7.91 16.09
N ASN A 22 -0.13 9.05 15.52
CA ASN A 22 -1.31 9.14 14.65
C ASN A 22 -1.19 8.32 13.37
N VAL A 23 0.01 8.11 12.79
CA VAL A 23 0.14 7.31 11.54
C VAL A 23 -0.15 5.84 11.83
N SER A 24 0.43 5.31 12.92
CA SER A 24 0.18 3.95 13.40
C SER A 24 -1.32 3.73 13.66
N GLY A 25 -1.96 4.70 14.34
CA GLY A 25 -3.39 4.66 14.67
C GLY A 25 -4.34 4.64 13.48
N THR A 26 -3.93 5.15 12.32
CA THR A 26 -4.76 5.20 11.10
C THR A 26 -4.42 4.10 10.08
N MET A 27 -3.43 3.23 10.34
CA MET A 27 -2.96 2.31 9.30
C MET A 27 -4.01 1.28 8.87
N VAL A 28 -4.93 0.89 9.76
CA VAL A 28 -6.03 -0.01 9.39
C VAL A 28 -6.90 0.64 8.30
N ASP A 29 -7.22 1.92 8.45
CA ASP A 29 -8.02 2.66 7.45
C ASP A 29 -7.25 2.85 6.15
N THR A 30 -5.95 3.18 6.23
CA THR A 30 -5.08 3.29 5.05
C THR A 30 -5.01 1.98 4.26
N VAL A 31 -4.92 0.85 4.96
CA VAL A 31 -4.91 -0.47 4.30
C VAL A 31 -6.29 -0.80 3.71
N ASP A 32 -7.38 -0.47 4.39
CA ASP A 32 -8.73 -0.72 3.86
C ASP A 32 -9.02 0.12 2.60
N MET A 33 -8.64 1.39 2.59
CA MET A 33 -8.77 2.24 1.39
C MET A 33 -7.98 1.70 0.20
N ASN A 34 -6.78 1.17 0.45
CA ASN A 34 -5.96 0.54 -0.59
C ASN A 34 -6.57 -0.78 -1.06
N ARG A 35 -7.13 -1.59 -0.16
CA ARG A 35 -7.91 -2.79 -0.50
C ARG A 35 -9.09 -2.45 -1.40
N ILE A 36 -9.87 -1.42 -1.06
CA ILE A 36 -11.00 -0.94 -1.87
C ILE A 36 -10.52 -0.46 -3.25
N SER A 37 -9.39 0.25 -3.31
CA SER A 37 -8.82 0.73 -4.57
C SER A 37 -8.42 -0.42 -5.51
N VAL A 38 -7.78 -1.46 -4.97
CA VAL A 38 -7.40 -2.66 -5.73
C VAL A 38 -8.64 -3.46 -6.17
N GLN A 39 -9.64 -3.59 -5.29
CA GLN A 39 -10.93 -4.20 -5.62
C GLN A 39 -11.62 -3.46 -6.78
N ASN A 40 -11.68 -2.13 -6.74
CA ASN A 40 -12.29 -1.32 -7.79
C ASN A 40 -11.55 -1.46 -9.13
N PHE A 41 -10.22 -1.53 -9.09
CA PHE A 41 -9.42 -1.71 -10.29
C PHE A 41 -9.61 -3.11 -10.91
N THR A 42 -9.53 -4.15 -10.09
CA THR A 42 -9.57 -5.55 -10.56
C THR A 42 -10.99 -6.04 -10.86
N GLY A 43 -12.00 -5.45 -10.21
CA GLY A 43 -13.38 -5.91 -10.23
C GLY A 43 -13.64 -7.17 -9.38
N ALA A 44 -12.63 -7.64 -8.63
CA ALA A 44 -12.75 -8.79 -7.75
C ALA A 44 -13.22 -8.36 -6.36
N SER A 45 -14.07 -9.18 -5.71
CA SER A 45 -14.41 -8.97 -4.31
C SER A 45 -13.24 -9.38 -3.43
N ILE A 46 -12.74 -8.45 -2.60
CA ILE A 46 -11.63 -8.71 -1.68
C ILE A 46 -12.16 -8.55 -0.25
N GLY A 47 -12.08 -9.58 0.59
CA GLY A 47 -12.55 -9.50 1.98
C GLY A 47 -11.58 -8.74 2.90
N SER A 48 -12.10 -8.02 3.90
CA SER A 48 -11.27 -7.31 4.91
C SER A 48 -10.47 -8.26 5.81
N ASN A 49 -11.02 -9.43 6.08
CA ASN A 49 -10.47 -10.44 6.98
C ASN A 49 -10.03 -11.72 6.26
N ALA A 50 -9.99 -11.69 4.92
CA ALA A 50 -9.60 -12.82 4.07
C ALA A 50 -9.14 -12.27 2.71
N ILE A 51 -7.95 -11.68 2.68
CA ILE A 51 -7.30 -11.15 1.49
C ILE A 51 -6.53 -12.28 0.83
N SER A 52 -6.95 -12.70 -0.36
CA SER A 52 -6.22 -13.70 -1.17
C SER A 52 -4.79 -13.23 -1.45
N GLU A 53 -3.84 -14.17 -1.45
CA GLU A 53 -2.40 -13.90 -1.62
C GLU A 53 -2.08 -13.01 -2.83
N GLU A 54 -2.81 -13.19 -3.93
CA GLU A 54 -2.68 -12.41 -5.16
C GLU A 54 -2.84 -10.89 -4.96
N PHE A 55 -3.64 -10.47 -3.98
CA PHE A 55 -3.87 -9.06 -3.66
C PHE A 55 -2.99 -8.53 -2.53
N GLN A 56 -2.49 -9.41 -1.65
CA GLN A 56 -1.78 -9.00 -0.44
C GLN A 56 -0.57 -8.12 -0.77
N ASN A 57 0.22 -8.50 -1.77
CA ASN A 57 1.42 -7.75 -2.15
C ASN A 57 1.06 -6.33 -2.62
N VAL A 58 0.13 -6.19 -3.58
CA VAL A 58 -0.23 -4.87 -4.12
C VAL A 58 -0.82 -3.93 -3.07
N ILE A 59 -1.69 -4.46 -2.19
CA ILE A 59 -2.28 -3.69 -1.09
C ILE A 59 -1.17 -3.25 -0.14
N THR A 60 -0.28 -4.17 0.24
CA THR A 60 0.85 -3.87 1.12
C THR A 60 1.76 -2.80 0.52
N GLN A 61 2.11 -2.88 -0.76
CA GLN A 61 3.00 -1.89 -1.37
C GLN A 61 2.39 -0.48 -1.42
N PHE A 62 1.12 -0.34 -1.78
CA PHE A 62 0.48 0.97 -1.75
C PHE A 62 0.34 1.50 -0.33
N SER A 63 -0.01 0.66 0.64
CA SER A 63 -0.08 1.08 2.04
C SER A 63 1.28 1.46 2.63
N LYS A 64 2.38 0.83 2.20
CA LYS A 64 3.74 1.25 2.57
C LYS A 64 4.07 2.63 2.02
N ALA A 65 3.69 2.91 0.77
CA ALA A 65 3.88 4.23 0.18
C ALA A 65 3.11 5.32 0.94
N ASP A 66 1.84 5.06 1.25
CA ASP A 66 0.99 6.02 1.96
C ASP A 66 1.47 6.24 3.41
N ALA A 67 1.97 5.19 4.09
CA ALA A 67 2.58 5.31 5.40
C ALA A 67 3.81 6.24 5.37
N ILE A 68 4.70 6.08 4.38
CA ILE A 68 5.88 6.93 4.22
C ILE A 68 5.48 8.39 3.93
N ASP A 69 4.50 8.60 3.06
CA ASP A 69 3.99 9.94 2.77
C ASP A 69 3.37 10.59 4.02
N ALA A 70 2.62 9.85 4.81
CA ALA A 70 2.05 10.33 6.07
C ALA A 70 3.14 10.69 7.10
N VAL A 71 4.16 9.86 7.25
CA VAL A 71 5.33 10.15 8.10
C VAL A 71 6.06 11.40 7.60
N ASN A 72 6.28 11.52 6.29
CA ASN A 72 6.92 12.69 5.70
C ASN A 72 6.08 13.95 5.87
N ALA A 73 4.75 13.86 5.77
CA ALA A 73 3.85 14.98 6.02
C ALA A 73 3.89 15.43 7.49
N GLN A 74 3.98 14.50 8.44
CA GLN A 74 4.14 14.82 9.87
C GLN A 74 5.50 15.46 10.17
N LYS A 75 6.58 14.96 9.57
CA LYS A 75 7.92 15.56 9.70
C LYS A 75 8.07 16.89 8.94
N GLY A 76 7.32 17.05 7.85
CA GLY A 76 7.43 18.14 6.87
C GLY A 76 6.58 19.38 7.16
N GLY A 77 5.82 19.41 8.26
CA GLY A 77 5.07 20.58 8.71
C GLY A 77 5.91 21.85 8.90
N GLU A 78 7.24 21.75 8.96
CA GLU A 78 8.15 22.90 9.03
C GLU A 78 8.85 23.28 7.71
N LYS A 79 8.87 22.45 6.66
CA LYS A 79 9.57 22.80 5.40
C LYS A 79 8.92 22.18 4.17
N THR A 80 7.93 22.89 3.65
CA THR A 80 7.17 22.70 2.39
C THR A 80 8.01 22.70 1.09
N LYS A 81 9.22 22.11 1.06
CA LYS A 81 10.08 22.02 -0.14
C LYS A 81 10.82 20.68 -0.28
N LEU A 82 10.22 19.56 0.14
CA LEU A 82 10.75 18.21 -0.10
C LEU A 82 9.79 17.40 -0.95
N ALA A 83 9.50 17.89 -2.16
CA ALA A 83 8.71 17.13 -3.13
C ALA A 83 9.42 15.86 -3.65
N GLU A 84 10.67 15.58 -3.27
CA GLU A 84 11.42 14.44 -3.84
C GLU A 84 12.30 13.63 -2.87
N LEU A 85 12.62 14.10 -1.67
CA LEU A 85 13.58 13.38 -0.80
C LEU A 85 13.31 13.64 0.67
N SER A 86 12.74 12.67 1.37
CA SER A 86 12.93 12.55 2.81
C SER A 86 14.18 11.70 3.01
N ILE A 87 15.31 12.36 3.25
CA ILE A 87 16.56 11.71 3.65
C ILE A 87 16.47 11.52 5.16
N ASP A 88 16.43 10.27 5.59
CA ASP A 88 16.78 9.93 6.97
C ASP A 88 18.31 9.79 7.07
N ASP A 89 18.87 10.13 8.23
CA ASP A 89 20.33 10.11 8.52
C ASP A 89 20.95 8.70 8.44
N SER A 90 20.14 7.68 8.17
CA SER A 90 20.52 6.27 7.99
C SER A 90 20.99 5.89 6.59
N GLY A 91 20.80 6.75 5.58
CA GLY A 91 21.29 6.52 4.21
C GLY A 91 20.49 5.50 3.37
N ASP A 92 19.50 4.81 3.94
CA ASP A 92 18.59 3.94 3.20
C ASP A 92 17.38 4.74 2.68
N GLN A 93 17.54 5.33 1.51
CA GLN A 93 16.49 6.05 0.80
C GLN A 93 15.44 5.07 0.27
N VAL A 94 14.47 4.70 1.10
CA VAL A 94 13.26 4.01 0.64
C VAL A 94 12.15 5.04 0.45
N SER A 95 12.02 5.53 -0.78
CA SER A 95 11.04 6.55 -1.13
C SER A 95 9.63 5.95 -1.28
N ALA A 96 8.59 6.70 -0.92
CA ALA A 96 7.21 6.33 -1.21
C ALA A 96 7.00 5.99 -2.70
N LYS A 97 7.74 6.67 -3.59
CA LYS A 97 7.73 6.41 -5.03
C LYS A 97 8.15 4.98 -5.38
N GLN A 98 9.20 4.43 -4.78
CA GLN A 98 9.63 3.04 -5.07
C GLN A 98 8.53 2.03 -4.74
N TRP A 99 7.85 2.21 -3.60
CA TRP A 99 6.73 1.35 -3.22
C TRP A 99 5.51 1.55 -4.11
N ARG A 100 5.22 2.78 -4.54
CA ARG A 100 4.18 3.04 -5.55
C ARG A 100 4.50 2.36 -6.88
N ASP A 101 5.75 2.42 -7.34
CA ASP A 101 6.17 1.78 -8.58
C ASP A 101 6.05 0.25 -8.48
N ALA A 102 6.44 -0.33 -7.34
CA ALA A 102 6.26 -1.76 -7.06
C ALA A 102 4.77 -2.18 -6.98
N GLY A 103 3.94 -1.36 -6.32
CA GLY A 103 2.49 -1.51 -6.27
C GLY A 103 1.87 -1.46 -7.66
N ASN A 104 2.24 -0.47 -8.47
CA ASN A 104 1.79 -0.31 -9.85
C ASN A 104 2.20 -1.48 -10.75
N SER A 105 3.42 -1.99 -10.60
CA SER A 105 3.88 -3.18 -11.32
C SER A 105 3.03 -4.41 -10.97
N SER A 106 2.77 -4.62 -9.67
CA SER A 106 1.93 -5.71 -9.17
C SER A 106 0.47 -5.55 -9.62
N LEU A 107 -0.06 -4.33 -9.59
CA LEU A 107 -1.41 -4.00 -10.05
C LEU A 107 -1.58 -4.25 -11.55
N LYS A 108 -0.58 -3.90 -12.38
CA LYS A 108 -0.57 -4.23 -13.81
C LYS A 108 -0.53 -5.73 -14.06
N ALA A 109 0.23 -6.48 -13.27
CA ALA A 109 0.23 -7.94 -13.35
C ALA A 109 -1.15 -8.52 -13.04
N LEU A 110 -1.82 -8.05 -11.98
CA LEU A 110 -3.20 -8.43 -11.65
C LEU A 110 -4.19 -8.02 -12.74
N GLY A 111 -4.08 -6.80 -13.26
CA GLY A 111 -4.92 -6.29 -14.34
C GLY A 111 -4.82 -7.13 -15.62
N ARG A 112 -3.66 -7.70 -15.93
CA ARG A 112 -3.52 -8.67 -17.03
C ARG A 112 -4.34 -9.93 -16.76
N THR A 113 -4.30 -10.47 -15.54
CA THR A 113 -5.06 -11.66 -15.15
C THR A 113 -6.57 -11.42 -15.19
N TYR A 114 -7.08 -10.37 -14.54
CA TYR A 114 -8.51 -10.06 -14.48
C TYR A 114 -9.06 -9.43 -15.76
N GLY A 115 -8.23 -8.70 -16.51
CA GLY A 115 -8.59 -8.14 -17.81
C GLY A 115 -8.69 -9.20 -18.90
N VAL A 116 -7.80 -10.19 -18.90
CA VAL A 116 -7.90 -11.37 -19.78
C VAL A 116 -9.10 -12.24 -19.38
N ALA A 117 -9.37 -12.41 -18.08
CA ALA A 117 -10.56 -13.14 -17.64
C ALA A 117 -11.88 -12.47 -18.10
N ARG A 118 -11.95 -11.13 -18.08
CA ARG A 118 -13.12 -10.38 -18.59
C ARG A 118 -13.28 -10.44 -20.10
N SER A 119 -12.20 -10.52 -20.88
CA SER A 119 -12.30 -10.64 -22.34
C SER A 119 -12.67 -12.05 -22.83
N ILE A 120 -12.43 -13.08 -22.01
CA ILE A 120 -12.79 -14.48 -22.32
C ILE A 120 -14.22 -14.81 -21.88
N GLY A 121 -14.76 -14.11 -20.86
CA GLY A 121 -16.13 -14.30 -20.36
C GLY A 121 -17.24 -13.51 -21.07
N ALA A 122 -16.91 -12.68 -22.06
CA ALA A 122 -17.88 -11.93 -22.85
C ALA A 122 -18.10 -12.60 -24.22
N ARG A 123 -18.81 -13.72 -24.24
CA ARG A 123 -19.38 -14.34 -25.44
C ARG A 123 -20.76 -14.90 -25.15
#